data_AF-A0A8T5JP26-F1
#
_entry.id   AF-A0A8T5JP26-F1
#
_cell.length_a   1.000
_cell.length_b   1.000
_cell.length_c   1.000
_cell.angle_alpha   90.00
_cell.angle_beta   90.00
_cell.angle_gamma   90.00
#
_symmetry.space_group_name_H-M   'P 1'
#
loop_
_entity.id
_entity.type
_entity.pdbx_description
1 polymer ?
#
loop_
_entity_poly.entity_id
_entity_poly.type
_entity_poly.pdbx_seq_one_letter_code
_entity_poly.pdbx_strand_id
1 'polypeptide(L)' 'MRDSTHADFLERWANIVKNSPREKWEPMLNEFINSQYQMHEDFIRKLLKTKNGKKKIINIYKIKNLKGYAILK' A
#
# COMPACT_ATOMS: atom_id res chain seq x y z
N MET A 1 -9.85 -7.90 20.48
CA MET A 1 -8.51 -7.83 21.08
C MET A 1 -7.56 -7.56 19.93
N ARG A 2 -6.87 -6.41 19.90
CA ARG A 2 -5.90 -6.10 18.84
C ARG A 2 -4.70 -7.03 19.08
N ASP A 3 -4.25 -7.78 18.07
CA ASP A 3 -3.17 -8.77 18.22
C ASP A 3 -1.98 -8.14 18.96
N SER A 4 -1.51 -8.81 20.02
CA SER A 4 -0.38 -8.35 20.84
C SER A 4 0.84 -8.04 19.97
N THR A 5 1.03 -8.83 18.91
CA THR A 5 2.12 -8.65 17.93
C THR A 5 2.06 -7.33 17.17
N HIS A 6 0.85 -6.81 16.89
CA HIS A 6 0.68 -5.53 16.19
C HIS A 6 0.91 -4.35 17.12
N ALA A 7 0.43 -4.42 18.36
CA ALA A 7 0.69 -3.38 19.36
C ALA A 7 2.20 -3.30 19.68
N ASP A 8 2.85 -4.44 19.90
CA ASP A 8 4.29 -4.52 20.15
C ASP A 8 5.12 -3.95 19.00
N PHE A 9 4.71 -4.22 17.75
CA PHE A 9 5.36 -3.65 16.57
C PHE A 9 5.26 -2.13 16.54
N LEU A 10 4.06 -1.58 16.83
CA LEU A 10 3.86 -0.13 16.88
C LEU A 10 4.71 0.53 17.97
N GLU A 11 4.78 -0.06 19.15
CA GLU A 11 5.62 0.46 20.24
C GLU A 11 7.11 0.43 19.89
N ARG A 12 7.60 -0.67 19.31
CA ARG A 12 8.99 -0.77 18.85
C ARG A 12 9.31 0.26 17.77
N TRP A 13 8.42 0.42 16.80
CA TRP A 13 8.58 1.39 15.73
C TRP A 13 8.56 2.83 16.27
N ALA A 14 7.62 3.15 17.17
CA ALA A 14 7.56 4.46 17.82
C ALA A 14 8.85 4.77 18.61
N ASN A 15 9.40 3.77 19.30
CA ASN A 15 10.68 3.91 20.00
C ASN A 15 11.86 4.14 19.04
N ILE A 16 11.90 3.49 17.89
CA ILE A 16 12.95 3.71 16.87
C ILE A 16 12.87 5.14 16.34
N VAL A 17 11.68 5.60 15.97
CA VAL A 17 11.44 6.96 15.43
C VAL A 17 11.78 8.02 16.46
N LYS A 18 11.42 7.82 17.72
CA LYS A 18 11.67 8.77 18.82
C LYS A 18 13.15 8.90 19.17
N ASN A 19 13.88 7.78 19.18
CA ASN A 19 15.24 7.73 19.72
C ASN A 19 16.34 7.72 18.64
N SER A 20 15.99 7.74 17.36
CA SER A 20 16.96 7.74 16.25
C SER A 20 16.80 8.98 15.35
N PRO A 21 17.89 9.53 14.79
CA PRO A 21 17.83 10.59 13.79
C PRO A 21 16.99 10.18 12.58
N ARG A 22 16.34 11.16 11.95
CA ARG A 22 15.43 10.98 10.81
C ARG A 22 16.09 10.26 9.65
N GLU A 23 17.35 10.59 9.39
CA GLU A 23 18.17 10.05 8.30
C GLU A 23 18.34 8.52 8.39
N LYS A 24 18.13 7.94 9.58
CA LYS A 24 18.23 6.49 9.80
C LYS A 24 16.91 5.76 9.58
N TRP A 25 15.79 6.28 10.08
CA TRP A 25 14.51 5.56 10.02
C TRP A 25 13.65 5.93 8.80
N GLU A 26 13.83 7.12 8.22
CA GLU A 26 13.08 7.57 7.05
C GLU A 26 13.33 6.68 5.81
N PRO A 27 14.56 6.25 5.49
CA PRO A 27 14.78 5.32 4.38
C PRO A 27 14.01 4.01 4.54
N MET A 28 14.00 3.43 5.75
CA MET A 28 13.28 2.19 6.05
C MET A 28 11.77 2.35 5.84
N LEU A 29 11.21 3.49 6.26
CA LEU A 29 9.80 3.80 6.04
C LEU A 29 9.49 3.95 4.55
N ASN A 30 10.35 4.65 3.82
CA ASN A 30 10.20 4.85 2.38
C ASN A 30 10.25 3.53 1.62
N GLU A 31 11.19 2.64 1.95
CA GLU A 31 11.26 1.28 1.38
C GLU A 31 9.97 0.50 1.64
N PHE A 32 9.47 0.52 2.87
CA PHE A 32 8.21 -0.13 3.21
C PHE A 32 7.04 0.43 2.41
N ILE A 33 6.87 1.76 2.38
CA ILE A 33 5.80 2.43 1.62
C ILE A 33 5.90 2.10 0.12
N ASN A 34 7.10 2.17 -0.44
CA ASN A 34 7.36 1.84 -1.85
C ASN A 34 7.00 0.39 -2.17
N SER A 35 7.30 -0.55 -1.26
CA SER A 35 6.89 -1.95 -1.44
C SER A 35 5.37 -2.11 -1.50
N GLN A 36 4.62 -1.35 -0.71
CA GLN A 36 3.15 -1.39 -0.73
C GLN A 36 2.60 -0.84 -2.05
N TYR A 37 3.18 0.24 -2.57
CA TYR A 37 2.82 0.75 -3.90
C TYR A 37 3.12 -0.26 -5.00
N GLN A 38 4.30 -0.89 -5.00
CA GLN A 38 4.64 -1.93 -5.98
C GLN A 38 3.69 -3.13 -5.91
N MET A 39 3.37 -3.62 -4.71
CA MET A 39 2.40 -4.70 -4.53
C MET A 39 1.01 -4.32 -5.06
N HIS A 40 0.58 -3.08 -4.81
CA HIS A 40 -0.69 -2.58 -5.32
C HIS A 40 -0.70 -2.51 -6.85
N GLU A 41 0.34 -1.95 -7.48
CA GLU A 41 0.48 -1.93 -8.93
C GLU A 41 0.47 -3.33 -9.53
N ASP A 42 1.18 -4.27 -8.91
CA ASP A 42 1.20 -5.66 -9.32
C ASP A 42 -0.17 -6.34 -9.20
N PHE A 43 -0.88 -6.07 -8.11
CA PHE A 43 -2.26 -6.53 -7.93
C PHE A 43 -3.15 -6.03 -9.07
N ILE A 44 -3.12 -4.73 -9.37
CA ILE A 44 -3.91 -4.12 -10.44
C ILE A 44 -3.53 -4.71 -11.80
N ARG A 45 -2.23 -4.81 -12.10
CA ARG A 45 -1.70 -5.37 -13.35
C ARG A 45 -2.11 -6.82 -13.54
N LYS A 46 -2.00 -7.66 -12.50
CA LYS A 46 -2.44 -9.06 -12.54
C LYS A 46 -3.96 -9.16 -12.72
N LEU A 47 -4.72 -8.32 -12.02
CA LEU A 47 -6.17 -8.33 -12.08
C LEU A 47 -6.65 -7.94 -13.48
N LEU A 48 -6.06 -6.93 -14.12
CA LEU A 48 -6.38 -6.50 -15.48
C LEU A 48 -6.20 -7.59 -16.55
N LYS A 49 -5.30 -8.56 -16.33
CA LYS A 49 -5.12 -9.72 -17.24
C LYS A 49 -6.28 -10.73 -17.17
N THR A 50 -7.16 -10.64 -16.18
CA THR A 50 -8.29 -11.56 -16.03
C THR A 50 -9.51 -11.07 -16.80
N LYS A 51 -10.37 -12.00 -17.28
CA LYS A 51 -11.56 -11.70 -18.10
C LYS A 51 -12.48 -10.61 -17.54
N ASN A 52 -12.58 -10.49 -16.22
CA ASN A 52 -13.42 -9.50 -15.52
C ASN A 52 -12.62 -8.49 -14.67
N GLY A 53 -11.31 -8.42 -14.87
CA GLY A 53 -10.40 -7.61 -14.06
C GLY A 53 -10.77 -6.15 -13.97
N LYS A 54 -10.97 -5.52 -15.13
CA LYS A 54 -11.36 -4.11 -15.26
C LYS A 54 -12.63 -3.79 -14.46
N LYS A 55 -13.67 -4.62 -14.58
CA LYS A 55 -14.93 -4.46 -13.83
C LYS A 55 -14.73 -4.60 -12.32
N LYS A 56 -13.89 -5.55 -11.88
CA LYS A 56 -13.56 -5.74 -10.45
C LYS A 56 -12.86 -4.51 -9.88
N ILE A 57 -11.89 -3.93 -10.59
CA ILE A 57 -11.17 -2.73 -10.14
C ILE A 57 -12.14 -1.56 -10.00
N ILE A 58 -12.97 -1.31 -11.00
CA ILE A 58 -13.99 -0.24 -10.96
C ILE A 58 -14.88 -0.36 -9.72
N ASN A 59 -15.31 -1.59 -9.40
CA ASN A 59 -16.16 -1.84 -8.25
C ASN A 59 -15.43 -1.68 -6.90
N ILE A 60 -14.20 -2.20 -6.77
CA ILE A 60 -13.40 -2.12 -5.55
C ILE A 60 -13.15 -0.65 -5.17
N TYR A 61 -12.69 0.15 -6.14
CA TYR A 61 -12.31 1.55 -5.91
C TYR A 61 -13.45 2.53 -6.17
N LYS A 62 -14.67 2.03 -6.46
CA LYS A 62 -15.87 2.83 -6.75
C LYS A 62 -15.61 3.95 -7.78
N ILE A 63 -14.87 3.61 -8.84
CA ILE A 63 -14.41 4.57 -9.84
C ILE A 63 -15.61 5.06 -10.65
N LYS A 64 -15.98 6.33 -10.47
CA LYS A 64 -17.09 6.97 -11.19
C LYS A 64 -16.66 7.58 -12.54
N ASN A 65 -15.39 7.95 -12.67
CA ASN A 65 -14.85 8.57 -13.89
C ASN A 65 -13.64 7.78 -14.41
N LEU A 66 -13.86 6.99 -15.46
CA LEU A 66 -12.81 6.21 -16.12
C LEU A 66 -11.76 7.08 -16.82
N LYS A 67 -12.11 8.31 -17.23
CA LYS A 67 -11.17 9.20 -17.95
C LYS A 67 -10.01 9.67 -17.06
N GLY A 68 -10.21 9.72 -15.75
CA GLY A 68 -9.19 10.10 -14.75
C GLY A 68 -8.28 8.95 -14.31
N TYR A 69 -8.62 7.69 -14.64
CA TYR A 69 -7.80 6.52 -14.34
C TYR A 69 -7.14 6.02 -15.62
N ALA A 70 -6.01 6.65 -15.99
CA ALA A 70 -5.27 6.31 -17.21
C ALA A 70 -4.91 4.83 -17.30
N ILE A 71 -4.68 4.15 -16.16
CA ILE A 71 -4.37 2.72 -16.09
C ILE A 71 -5.55 1.81 -16.47
N LEU A 72 -6.77 2.36 -16.55
CA LEU A 72 -7.98 1.64 -16.94
C LEU A 72 -8.50 2.04 -18.32
N LYS A 73 -7.84 2.93 -19.06
CA LYS A 73 -8.19 3.19 -20.45
C LYS A 73 -7.79 1.97 -21.28
#